data_AF-A0A6L8FKJ5-F1
#
_entry.id   AF-A0A6L8FKJ5-F1
#
_cell.length_a   1.000
_cell.length_b   1.000
_cell.length_c   1.000
_cell.angle_alpha   90.00
_cell.angle_beta   90.00
_cell.angle_gamma   90.00
#
_symmetry.space_group_name_H-M   'P 1'
#
loop_
_entity.id
_entity.type
_entity.pdbx_description
1 polymer ?
#
loop_
_entity_poly.entity_id
_entity_poly.type
_entity_poly.pdbx_seq_one_letter_code
_entity_poly.pdbx_strand_id
1 'polypeptide(L)'
;MLVDRSLIAAALLLLAGCQSIATSPSPVSSQPPVELQEDLLIVATSKSFALIGELTDFLARKSVSYRHVEPEDFEPFHEAPHIAIVAGLNEGDPIRALAAKALGDEEELAWLAEAGNGATYYQEDVFAEGQKVMLIAGSSAAVAADGLVYYRNQWLARLATWLEIQLSREEIYSY
;
A
#
# COMPACT_ATOMS: atom_id res chain seq x y z
N MET A 1 -6.63 18.75 -78.84
CA MET A 1 -7.60 19.82 -79.18
C MET A 1 -7.99 20.49 -77.87
N LEU A 2 -7.78 21.81 -77.75
CA LEU A 2 -8.16 22.77 -76.68
C LEU A 2 -7.61 22.48 -75.27
N VAL A 3 -6.74 23.28 -74.63
CA VAL A 3 -6.54 24.74 -74.55
C VAL A 3 -7.78 25.45 -73.98
N ASP A 4 -7.81 25.72 -72.67
CA ASP A 4 -7.48 27.03 -72.06
C ASP A 4 -8.40 27.51 -70.91
N ARG A 5 -7.75 28.27 -70.02
CA ARG A 5 -8.19 29.50 -69.30
C ARG A 5 -9.47 29.50 -68.46
N SER A 6 -9.28 29.70 -67.14
CA SER A 6 -9.44 31.02 -66.46
C SER A 6 -9.48 30.79 -64.94
N LEU A 7 -8.53 31.33 -64.15
CA LEU A 7 -8.62 32.66 -63.49
C LEU A 7 -9.95 32.81 -62.73
N ILE A 8 -9.95 32.91 -61.39
CA ILE A 8 -9.85 34.21 -60.70
C ILE A 8 -9.41 34.01 -59.24
N ALA A 9 -8.57 34.95 -58.80
CA ALA A 9 -8.05 35.13 -57.47
C ALA A 9 -9.09 35.61 -56.44
N ALA A 10 -8.88 35.32 -55.16
CA ALA A 10 -9.19 36.25 -54.08
C ALA A 10 -8.39 35.85 -52.83
N ALA A 11 -7.40 36.67 -52.51
CA ALA A 11 -6.77 36.70 -51.20
C ALA A 11 -7.77 37.18 -50.14
N LEU A 12 -7.73 36.59 -48.95
CA LEU A 12 -8.06 37.33 -47.73
C LEU A 12 -7.21 36.82 -46.58
N LEU A 13 -6.25 37.66 -46.17
CA LEU A 13 -5.59 37.58 -44.88
C LEU A 13 -6.66 37.67 -43.77
N LEU A 14 -6.66 36.71 -42.86
CA LEU A 14 -7.20 36.89 -41.51
C LEU A 14 -6.10 36.58 -40.50
N LEU A 15 -5.38 37.64 -40.16
CA LEU A 15 -4.74 37.82 -38.86
C LEU A 15 -5.83 37.91 -37.81
N ALA A 16 -5.87 36.99 -36.83
CA ALA A 16 -6.27 37.30 -35.45
C ALA A 16 -6.15 36.07 -34.55
N GLY A 17 -5.28 36.18 -33.53
CA GLY A 17 -5.59 35.67 -32.20
C GLY A 17 -5.12 34.26 -31.85
N CYS A 18 -3.80 34.06 -31.73
CA CYS A 18 -3.29 33.10 -30.75
C CYS A 18 -3.61 33.65 -29.35
N GLN A 19 -4.77 33.30 -28.80
CA GLN A 19 -4.98 33.44 -27.37
C GLN A 19 -4.23 32.30 -26.68
N SER A 20 -2.99 32.59 -26.28
CA SER A 20 -2.28 31.78 -25.29
C SER A 20 -3.08 31.82 -23.99
N ILE A 21 -3.87 30.77 -23.75
CA ILE A 21 -4.41 30.49 -22.43
C ILE A 21 -3.20 30.08 -21.60
N ALA A 22 -2.65 31.03 -20.85
CA ALA A 22 -1.67 30.76 -19.83
C ALA A 22 -2.37 29.96 -18.73
N THR A 23 -2.34 28.63 -18.84
CA THR A 23 -2.65 27.72 -17.75
C THR A 23 -1.66 28.05 -16.65
N SER A 24 -2.10 28.80 -15.65
CA SER A 24 -1.34 29.03 -14.43
C SER A 24 -0.90 27.67 -13.89
N PRO A 25 0.41 27.42 -13.70
CA PRO A 25 0.84 26.21 -13.04
C PRO A 25 0.22 26.23 -11.64
N SER A 26 -0.61 25.22 -11.35
CA SER A 26 -1.11 25.00 -9.99
C SER A 26 0.07 25.03 -9.03
N PRO A 27 -0.05 25.67 -7.86
CA PRO A 27 1.00 25.65 -6.86
C PRO A 27 1.30 24.19 -6.53
N VAL A 28 2.53 23.76 -6.83
CA VAL A 28 3.09 22.50 -6.35
C VAL A 28 2.96 22.55 -4.84
N SER A 29 2.01 21.78 -4.30
CA SER A 29 1.78 21.67 -2.86
C SER A 29 3.07 21.16 -2.24
N SER A 30 3.88 22.10 -1.75
CA SER A 30 5.10 21.83 -0.99
C SER A 30 4.66 21.52 0.44
N GLN A 31 3.87 20.46 0.60
CA GLN A 31 3.70 19.89 1.92
C GLN A 31 5.08 19.33 2.32
N PRO A 32 5.62 19.73 3.48
CA PRO A 32 6.85 19.14 3.96
C PRO A 32 6.68 17.62 4.06
N PRO A 33 7.74 16.84 3.81
CA PRO A 33 7.68 15.40 4.01
C PRO A 33 7.14 15.13 5.42
N VAL A 34 6.11 14.30 5.49
CA VAL A 34 5.57 13.87 6.77
C VAL A 34 6.67 13.08 7.45
N GLU A 35 7.34 13.68 8.44
CA GLU A 35 8.26 12.94 9.31
C GLU A 35 7.43 11.88 10.05
N LEU A 36 7.48 10.65 9.54
CA LEU A 36 6.95 9.48 10.22
C LEU A 36 7.78 9.28 11.49
N GLN A 37 7.19 9.59 12.64
CA GLN A 37 7.75 9.28 13.95
C GLN A 37 7.44 7.84 14.37
N GLU A 38 6.70 7.09 13.55
CA GLU A 38 6.22 5.76 13.88
C GLU A 38 7.18 4.65 13.46
N ASP A 39 7.33 3.67 14.35
CA ASP A 39 8.21 2.53 14.14
C ASP A 39 7.61 1.51 13.14
N LEU A 40 6.27 1.46 13.05
CA LEU A 40 5.53 0.54 12.17
C LEU A 40 4.26 1.20 11.60
N LEU A 41 4.11 1.15 10.27
CA LEU A 41 2.85 1.47 9.60
C LEU A 41 1.99 0.20 9.47
N ILE A 42 0.74 0.24 9.92
CA ILE A 42 -0.23 -0.85 9.74
C ILE A 42 -1.26 -0.41 8.70
N VAL A 43 -1.29 -1.09 7.55
CA VAL A 43 -2.23 -0.83 6.47
C VAL A 43 -3.29 -1.91 6.47
N ALA A 44 -4.52 -1.55 6.83
CA ALA A 44 -5.62 -2.48 6.98
C ALA A 44 -6.94 -1.75 6.84
N THR A 45 -7.98 -2.44 6.37
CA THR A 45 -9.34 -1.92 6.50
C THR A 45 -9.71 -1.78 7.97
N SER A 46 -10.62 -0.88 8.33
CA SER A 46 -11.16 -0.78 9.71
C SER A 46 -11.64 -2.13 10.26
N LYS A 47 -12.22 -2.97 9.38
CA LYS A 47 -12.70 -4.30 9.75
C LYS A 47 -11.55 -5.28 10.04
N SER A 48 -10.51 -5.33 9.21
CA SER A 48 -9.31 -6.13 9.48
C SER A 48 -8.55 -5.62 10.70
N PHE A 49 -8.40 -4.30 10.83
CA PHE A 49 -7.70 -3.67 11.95
C PHE A 49 -8.34 -3.99 13.31
N ALA A 50 -9.68 -4.07 13.37
CA ALA A 50 -10.38 -4.44 14.59
C ALA A 50 -10.13 -5.88 15.07
N LEU A 51 -9.59 -6.76 14.21
CA LEU A 51 -9.38 -8.18 14.50
C LEU A 51 -7.93 -8.53 14.85
N ILE A 52 -6.98 -7.63 14.60
CA ILE A 52 -5.55 -7.88 14.84
C ILE A 52 -5.08 -7.52 16.26
N GLY A 53 -5.96 -7.72 17.25
CA GLY A 53 -5.72 -7.33 18.64
C GLY A 53 -4.41 -7.89 19.20
N GLU A 54 -4.04 -9.13 18.82
CA GLU A 54 -2.79 -9.74 19.26
C GLU A 54 -1.55 -8.94 18.82
N LEU A 55 -1.53 -8.46 17.57
CA LEU A 55 -0.44 -7.66 17.05
C LEU A 55 -0.38 -6.31 17.78
N THR A 56 -1.51 -5.59 17.89
CA THR A 56 -1.55 -4.28 18.54
C THR A 56 -1.20 -4.36 20.02
N ASP A 57 -1.65 -5.41 20.71
CA ASP A 57 -1.33 -5.65 22.13
C ASP A 57 0.16 -5.96 22.32
N PHE A 58 0.77 -6.72 21.41
CA PHE A 58 2.21 -6.96 21.44
C PHE A 58 2.98 -5.65 21.27
N LEU A 59 2.64 -4.84 20.27
CA LEU A 59 3.29 -3.55 20.03
C LEU A 59 3.16 -2.62 21.25
N ALA A 60 1.95 -2.54 21.83
CA ALA A 60 1.70 -1.77 23.04
C ALA A 60 2.55 -2.23 24.23
N ARG A 61 2.62 -3.54 24.50
CA ARG A 61 3.47 -4.09 25.58
C ARG A 61 4.95 -3.78 25.39
N LYS A 62 5.41 -3.67 24.13
CA LYS A 62 6.79 -3.34 23.79
C LYS A 62 7.05 -1.85 23.62
N SER A 63 6.04 -1.01 23.87
CA SER A 63 6.11 0.45 23.69
C SER A 63 6.53 0.85 22.27
N VAL A 64 6.15 0.04 21.28
CA VAL A 64 6.39 0.31 19.86
C VAL A 64 5.26 1.20 19.37
N SER A 65 5.62 2.33 18.76
CA SER A 65 4.65 3.22 18.15
C SER A 65 4.19 2.66 16.80
N TYR A 66 2.88 2.73 16.53
CA TYR A 66 2.35 2.34 15.23
C TYR A 66 1.26 3.31 14.78
N ARG A 67 1.09 3.41 13.46
CA ARG A 67 0.01 4.16 12.82
C ARG A 67 -0.85 3.22 11.98
N HIS A 68 -2.16 3.22 12.23
CA HIS A 68 -3.12 2.59 11.33
C HIS A 68 -3.46 3.55 10.19
N VAL A 69 -3.42 3.05 8.96
CA VAL A 69 -3.82 3.76 7.74
C VAL A 69 -4.79 2.88 6.95
N GLU A 70 -5.87 3.49 6.48
CA GLU A 70 -6.78 2.83 5.55
C GLU A 70 -6.11 2.67 4.18
N PRO A 71 -6.41 1.61 3.41
CA PRO A 71 -5.72 1.33 2.16
C PRO A 71 -5.79 2.47 1.12
N GLU A 72 -6.88 3.24 1.13
CA GLU A 72 -7.09 4.39 0.25
C GLU A 72 -6.23 5.62 0.61
N ASP A 73 -5.78 5.69 1.86
CA ASP A 73 -4.95 6.77 2.40
C ASP A 73 -3.46 6.37 2.48
N PHE A 74 -3.08 5.23 1.88
CA PHE A 74 -1.73 4.66 1.99
C PHE A 74 -0.64 5.50 1.30
N GLU A 75 -0.96 6.11 0.15
CA GLU A 75 0.03 6.71 -0.76
C GLU A 75 1.00 7.70 -0.07
N PRO A 76 0.57 8.62 0.82
CA PRO A 76 1.49 9.53 1.51
C PRO A 76 2.48 8.85 2.46
N PHE A 77 2.28 7.57 2.79
CA PHE A 77 3.05 6.82 3.77
C PHE A 77 3.82 5.63 3.16
N HIS A 78 3.83 5.49 1.84
CA HIS A 78 4.43 4.33 1.18
C HIS A 78 5.94 4.19 1.42
N GLU A 79 6.63 5.28 1.79
CA GLU A 79 8.05 5.31 2.15
C GLU A 79 8.32 4.89 3.61
N ALA A 80 7.30 4.50 4.39
CA ALA A 80 7.49 4.05 5.77
C ALA A 80 8.46 2.85 5.81
N PRO A 81 9.46 2.84 6.72
CA PRO A 81 10.53 1.84 6.71
C PRO A 81 10.04 0.42 7.05
N HIS A 82 9.00 0.32 7.89
CA HIS A 82 8.39 -0.95 8.27
C HIS A 82 6.88 -0.86 8.05
N ILE A 83 6.34 -1.81 7.28
CA ILE A 83 4.92 -1.86 6.94
C ILE A 83 4.36 -3.25 7.24
N ALA A 84 3.22 -3.30 7.92
CA ALA A 84 2.38 -4.48 8.04
C ALA A 84 1.09 -4.26 7.25
N ILE A 85 0.88 -5.02 6.18
CA ILE A 85 -0.37 -5.03 5.41
C ILE A 85 -1.21 -6.18 5.92
N VAL A 86 -2.42 -5.89 6.42
CA VAL A 86 -3.40 -6.91 6.82
C VAL A 86 -4.56 -6.88 5.85
N ALA A 87 -4.64 -7.91 5.01
CA ALA A 87 -5.47 -7.92 3.83
C ALA A 87 -6.48 -9.06 3.83
N GLY A 88 -7.75 -8.74 4.12
CA GLY A 88 -8.86 -9.55 3.65
C GLY A 88 -9.11 -9.28 2.17
N LEU A 89 -8.71 -10.19 1.28
CA LEU A 89 -8.69 -9.96 -0.17
C LEU A 89 -10.08 -9.72 -0.79
N ASN A 90 -11.15 -10.11 -0.10
CA ASN A 90 -12.53 -9.86 -0.51
C ASN A 90 -13.17 -8.63 0.17
N GLU A 91 -12.40 -7.79 0.86
CA GLU A 91 -12.91 -6.58 1.54
C GLU A 91 -12.98 -5.35 0.65
N GLY A 92 -12.25 -5.33 -0.47
CA GLY A 92 -12.28 -4.23 -1.43
C GLY A 92 -11.03 -4.17 -2.31
N ASP A 93 -11.15 -3.44 -3.42
CA ASP A 93 -10.07 -3.32 -4.41
C ASP A 93 -8.80 -2.63 -3.88
N PRO A 94 -8.86 -1.57 -3.05
CA PRO A 94 -7.64 -0.90 -2.57
C PRO A 94 -6.70 -1.82 -1.78
N ILE A 95 -7.22 -2.57 -0.80
CA ILE A 95 -6.40 -3.50 -0.01
C ILE A 95 -5.89 -4.67 -0.85
N ARG A 96 -6.71 -5.17 -1.78
CA ARG A 96 -6.31 -6.24 -2.69
C ARG A 96 -5.19 -5.80 -3.62
N ALA A 97 -5.21 -4.56 -4.11
CA ALA A 97 -4.14 -4.01 -4.95
C ALA A 97 -2.82 -3.88 -4.18
N LEU A 98 -2.86 -3.46 -2.92
CA LEU A 98 -1.66 -3.41 -2.06
C LEU A 98 -1.12 -4.82 -1.79
N ALA A 99 -1.99 -5.78 -1.50
CA ALA A 99 -1.59 -7.18 -1.31
C ALA A 99 -0.99 -7.78 -2.60
N ALA A 100 -1.57 -7.50 -3.76
CA ALA A 100 -1.04 -7.93 -5.06
C ALA A 100 0.36 -7.38 -5.31
N LYS A 101 0.57 -6.07 -5.05
CA LYS A 101 1.87 -5.42 -5.20
C LYS A 101 2.91 -5.98 -4.23
N ALA A 102 2.54 -6.21 -2.98
CA ALA A 102 3.44 -6.81 -2.00
C ALA A 102 3.79 -8.26 -2.34
N LEU A 103 2.83 -9.05 -2.80
CA LEU A 103 3.05 -10.46 -3.09
C LEU A 103 3.86 -10.68 -4.37
N GLY A 104 3.54 -9.94 -5.44
CA GLY A 104 4.19 -10.07 -6.75
C GLY A 104 3.86 -11.36 -7.51
N ASP A 105 2.96 -12.19 -6.98
CA ASP A 105 2.53 -13.47 -7.54
C ASP A 105 1.00 -13.53 -7.67
N GLU A 106 0.49 -13.55 -8.91
CA GLU A 106 -0.95 -13.55 -9.18
C GLU A 106 -1.62 -14.90 -8.87
N GLU A 107 -0.92 -16.02 -9.02
CA GLU A 107 -1.48 -17.34 -8.74
C GLU A 107 -1.68 -17.52 -7.23
N GLU A 108 -0.67 -17.13 -6.45
CA GLU A 108 -0.74 -17.15 -4.99
C GLU A 108 -1.80 -16.16 -4.48
N LEU A 109 -1.93 -14.98 -5.09
CA LEU A 109 -3.00 -14.02 -4.74
C LEU A 109 -4.39 -14.61 -5.00
N ALA A 110 -4.57 -15.33 -6.11
CA ALA A 110 -5.83 -15.99 -6.43
C ALA A 110 -6.15 -17.09 -5.41
N TRP A 111 -5.16 -17.92 -5.05
CA TRP A 111 -5.30 -18.94 -4.02
C TRP A 111 -5.70 -18.34 -2.67
N LEU A 112 -5.05 -17.25 -2.24
CA LEU A 112 -5.40 -16.56 -0.99
C LEU A 112 -6.83 -15.99 -0.98
N ALA A 113 -7.38 -15.64 -2.15
CA ALA A 113 -8.74 -15.11 -2.25
C ALA A 113 -9.82 -16.19 -2.09
N GLU A 114 -9.46 -17.48 -2.23
CA GLU A 114 -10.36 -18.60 -2.02
C GLU A 114 -10.68 -18.81 -0.53
N ALA A 115 -11.93 -19.17 -0.25
CA ALA A 115 -12.46 -19.23 1.11
C ALA A 115 -11.64 -20.14 2.04
N GLY A 116 -11.19 -19.58 3.16
CA GLY A 116 -10.42 -20.30 4.19
C GLY A 116 -8.91 -20.28 3.99
N ASN A 117 -8.41 -19.81 2.84
CA ASN A 117 -6.97 -19.67 2.63
C ASN A 117 -6.44 -18.38 3.23
N GLY A 118 -5.27 -18.47 3.86
CA GLY A 118 -4.54 -17.35 4.42
C GLY A 118 -3.08 -17.71 4.68
N ALA A 119 -2.21 -16.71 4.63
CA ALA A 119 -0.78 -16.86 4.82
C ALA A 119 -0.11 -15.53 5.21
N THR A 120 1.13 -15.63 5.68
CA THR A 120 1.98 -14.48 5.99
C THR A 120 3.23 -14.51 5.12
N TYR A 121 3.54 -13.38 4.48
CA TYR A 121 4.71 -13.19 3.62
C TYR A 121 5.55 -12.03 4.14
N TYR A 122 6.84 -12.05 3.82
CA TYR A 122 7.79 -11.00 4.17
C TYR A 122 8.56 -10.62 2.93
N GLN A 123 8.59 -9.32 2.64
CA GLN A 123 9.14 -8.75 1.43
C GLN A 123 9.97 -7.53 1.77
N GLU A 124 10.88 -7.18 0.88
CA GLU A 124 11.69 -5.97 0.98
C GLU A 124 11.50 -5.17 -0.30
N ASP A 125 11.73 -3.86 -0.22
CA ASP A 125 11.75 -2.96 -1.39
C ASP A 125 10.47 -2.95 -2.25
N VAL A 126 9.31 -3.18 -1.63
CA VAL A 126 8.01 -3.25 -2.34
C VAL A 126 7.55 -1.89 -2.83
N PHE A 127 7.62 -0.87 -1.98
CA PHE A 127 7.17 0.49 -2.28
C PHE A 127 8.32 1.49 -2.34
N ALA A 128 9.32 1.33 -1.48
CA ALA A 128 10.54 2.15 -1.44
C ALA A 128 11.76 1.30 -1.04
N GLU A 129 12.97 1.75 -1.42
CA GLU A 129 14.23 1.07 -1.09
C GLU A 129 14.49 1.07 0.42
N GLY A 130 14.99 -0.05 0.95
CA GLY A 130 15.29 -0.27 2.37
C GLY A 130 14.08 -0.64 3.23
N GLN A 131 12.89 -0.75 2.63
CA GLN A 131 11.65 -1.04 3.32
C GLN A 131 11.51 -2.53 3.65
N LYS A 132 10.89 -2.84 4.79
CA LYS A 132 10.48 -4.20 5.15
C LYS A 132 8.96 -4.27 5.26
N VAL A 133 8.36 -5.16 4.47
CA VAL A 133 6.91 -5.33 4.38
C VAL A 133 6.54 -6.72 4.86
N MET A 134 5.64 -6.78 5.84
CA MET A 134 4.94 -8.00 6.23
C MET A 134 3.54 -7.96 5.65
N LEU A 135 3.19 -8.95 4.82
CA LEU A 135 1.84 -9.12 4.31
C LEU A 135 1.18 -10.27 5.06
N ILE A 136 0.07 -10.00 5.73
CA ILE A 136 -0.82 -11.01 6.31
C ILE A 136 -2.09 -10.99 5.49
N ALA A 137 -2.27 -12.00 4.65
CA ALA A 137 -3.36 -12.04 3.68
C ALA A 137 -4.24 -13.26 3.91
N GLY A 138 -5.52 -13.09 3.62
CA GLY A 138 -6.46 -14.20 3.54
C GLY A 138 -7.72 -13.79 2.81
N SER A 139 -8.58 -14.76 2.54
CA SER A 139 -9.83 -14.53 1.79
C SER A 139 -10.78 -13.55 2.46
N SER A 140 -10.64 -13.30 3.76
CA SER A 140 -11.41 -12.29 4.49
C SER A 140 -10.61 -11.72 5.67
N ALA A 141 -11.11 -10.64 6.28
CA ALA A 141 -10.53 -10.06 7.50
C ALA A 141 -10.27 -11.10 8.60
N ALA A 142 -11.22 -12.00 8.81
CA ALA A 142 -11.10 -13.04 9.84
C ALA A 142 -9.98 -14.02 9.52
N VAL A 143 -9.89 -14.47 8.26
CA VAL A 143 -8.85 -15.41 7.84
C VAL A 143 -7.46 -14.77 7.86
N ALA A 144 -7.36 -13.49 7.50
CA ALA A 144 -6.11 -12.75 7.66
C ALA A 144 -5.72 -12.64 9.15
N ALA A 145 -6.66 -12.33 10.04
CA ALA A 145 -6.41 -12.28 11.48
C ALA A 145 -6.03 -13.66 12.06
N ASP A 146 -6.65 -14.75 11.62
CA ASP A 146 -6.26 -16.11 11.99
C ASP A 146 -4.81 -16.42 11.58
N GLY A 147 -4.34 -15.84 10.48
CA GLY A 147 -2.95 -15.90 10.05
C GLY A 147 -1.97 -15.33 11.08
N LEU A 148 -2.34 -14.27 11.82
CA LEU A 148 -1.51 -13.76 12.92
C LEU A 148 -1.37 -14.79 14.04
N VAL A 149 -2.45 -15.48 14.40
CA VAL A 149 -2.40 -16.50 15.45
C VAL A 149 -1.59 -17.71 14.98
N TYR A 150 -1.88 -18.19 13.76
CA TYR A 150 -1.26 -19.40 13.22
C TYR A 150 0.24 -19.22 12.95
N TYR A 151 0.64 -18.07 12.41
CA TYR A 151 2.04 -17.76 12.08
C TYR A 151 2.73 -16.93 13.16
N ARG A 152 2.20 -16.94 14.40
CA ARG A 152 2.66 -16.11 15.52
C ARG A 152 4.17 -16.02 15.67
N ASN A 153 4.81 -17.18 15.82
CA ASN A 153 6.25 -17.24 16.08
C ASN A 153 7.08 -16.67 14.92
N GLN A 154 6.58 -16.75 13.69
CA GLN A 154 7.28 -16.24 12.52
C GLN A 154 7.22 -14.71 12.50
N TRP A 155 6.02 -14.12 12.62
CA TRP A 155 5.90 -12.67 12.54
C TRP A 155 6.50 -11.99 13.77
N LEU A 156 6.36 -12.61 14.95
CA LEU A 156 6.92 -12.09 16.19
C LEU A 156 8.45 -12.01 16.11
N ALA A 157 9.12 -13.07 15.63
CA ALA A 157 10.57 -13.07 15.44
C ALA A 157 11.03 -12.04 14.40
N ARG A 158 10.26 -11.87 13.31
CA ARG A 158 10.56 -10.89 12.26
C ARG A 158 10.42 -9.47 12.77
N LEU A 159 9.28 -9.11 13.38
CA LEU A 159 9.09 -7.78 13.96
C LEU A 159 10.10 -7.48 15.05
N ALA A 160 10.43 -8.45 15.90
CA ALA A 160 11.46 -8.27 16.92
C ALA A 160 12.84 -7.97 16.32
N THR A 161 13.15 -8.58 15.19
CA THR A 161 14.40 -8.30 14.46
C THR A 161 14.38 -6.93 13.79
N TRP A 162 13.26 -6.57 13.16
CA TRP A 162 13.12 -5.30 12.43
C TRP A 162 13.13 -4.09 13.36
N LEU A 163 12.49 -4.22 14.51
CA LEU A 163 12.26 -3.14 15.48
C LEU A 163 13.19 -3.25 16.71
N GLU A 164 14.20 -4.13 16.64
CA GLU A 164 15.20 -4.35 17.69
C GLU A 164 14.59 -4.66 19.08
N ILE A 165 13.48 -5.37 19.11
CA ILE A 165 12.75 -5.71 20.34
C ILE A 165 13.36 -6.96 20.98
N GLN A 166 13.62 -6.88 22.29
CA GLN A 166 13.95 -8.07 23.06
C GLN A 166 12.70 -8.89 23.40
N LEU A 167 12.69 -10.13 22.94
CA LEU A 167 11.65 -11.10 23.27
C LEU A 167 11.96 -11.79 24.60
N SER A 168 10.94 -11.93 25.44
CA SER A 168 11.03 -12.73 26.66
C SER A 168 11.01 -14.22 26.33
N ARG A 169 11.46 -15.04 27.30
CA ARG A 169 11.36 -16.50 27.17
C ARG A 169 9.92 -16.95 26.96
N GLU A 170 8.98 -16.36 27.68
CA GLU A 170 7.55 -16.70 27.57
C GLU A 170 7.00 -16.40 26.18
N GLU A 171 7.37 -15.26 25.59
CA GLU A 171 6.90 -14.87 24.26
C GLU A 171 7.40 -15.79 23.14
N ILE A 172 8.58 -16.37 23.32
CA ILE A 172 9.19 -17.33 22.39
C ILE A 172 8.53 -18.71 22.49
N TYR A 173 8.04 -19.10 23.67
CA TYR A 173 7.55 -20.47 23.94
C TYR A 173 6.03 -20.57 24.20
N SER A 174 5.30 -19.46 24.21
CA SER A 174 3.84 -19.46 24.31
C SER A 174 3.20 -19.93 23.00
N TYR A 175 2.41 -21.00 23.08
CA TYR A 175 1.52 -21.50 22.02
C TYR A 175 0.08 -21.10 22.30
#